data_AF-V8CLH8-F1
#
_entry.id   AF-V8CLH8-F1
#
_cell.length_a   1.000
_cell.length_b   1.000
_cell.length_c   1.000
_cell.angle_alpha   90.00
_cell.angle_beta   90.00
_cell.angle_gamma   90.00
#
_symmetry.space_group_name_H-M   'P 1'
#
loop_
_entity.id
_entity.type
_entity.pdbx_description
1 polymer ?
#
loop_
_entity_poly.entity_id
_entity_poly.type
_entity_poly.pdbx_seq_one_letter_code
_entity_poly.pdbx_strand_id
1 'polypeptide(L)'
;MKEALLESTLRKMRLDRVLPSIQAFSNPSVLDIGCGWEARLLHEIEPYIASGVGIDFKAPEIRTEKLHTFSYFFEAKEKGVIDSSLAKTGGGGGQRSRPTSSATCPSPMKALRLLQC
;
A
#
# COMPACT_ATOMS: atom_id res chain seq x y z
N MET A 1 17.32 22.32 15.97
CA MET A 1 17.71 21.13 16.78
C MET A 1 16.53 20.45 17.48
N LYS A 2 15.45 21.17 17.87
CA LYS A 2 14.26 20.56 18.51
C LYS A 2 13.39 19.73 17.56
N GLU A 3 13.35 20.06 16.26
CA GLU A 3 12.46 19.39 15.31
C GLU A 3 12.82 17.93 15.06
N ALA A 4 14.11 17.58 15.04
CA ALA A 4 14.56 16.20 14.88
C ALA A 4 14.17 15.28 16.06
N LEU A 5 14.05 15.82 17.27
CA LEU A 5 13.63 15.06 18.46
C LEU A 5 12.11 14.89 18.54
N LEU A 6 11.36 15.86 18.05
CA LEU A 6 9.90 15.71 17.93
C LEU A 6 9.53 14.70 16.85
N GLU A 7 10.32 14.62 15.77
CA GLU A 7 10.10 13.66 14.67
C GLU A 7 10.14 12.20 15.15
N SER A 8 11.14 11.82 15.94
CA SER A 8 11.25 10.46 16.48
C SER A 8 10.10 10.12 17.44
N THR A 9 9.68 11.08 18.26
CA THR A 9 8.56 10.92 19.20
C THR A 9 7.24 10.74 18.45
N LEU A 10 6.97 11.56 17.43
CA LEU A 10 5.78 11.46 16.60
C LEU A 10 5.75 10.17 15.78
N ARG A 11 6.91 9.70 15.29
CA ARG A 11 7.02 8.39 14.64
C ARG A 11 6.62 7.27 15.61
N LYS A 12 7.13 7.30 16.84
CA LYS A 12 6.78 6.32 17.86
C LYS A 12 5.27 6.30 18.14
N MET A 13 4.64 7.48 18.27
CA MET A 13 3.18 7.55 18.44
C MET A 13 2.39 6.98 17.27
N ARG A 14 2.90 7.10 16.03
CA ARG A 14 2.29 6.50 14.83
C ARG A 14 2.42 4.98 14.85
N LEU A 15 3.60 4.46 15.17
CA LEU A 15 3.84 3.03 15.35
C LEU A 15 2.93 2.46 16.44
N ASP A 16 2.88 3.08 17.61
CA ASP A 16 2.10 2.61 18.76
C ASP A 16 0.60 2.50 18.44
N ARG A 17 0.09 3.35 17.53
CA ARG A 17 -1.30 3.27 17.05
C ARG A 17 -1.52 2.10 16.08
N VAL A 18 -0.52 1.75 15.27
CA VAL A 18 -0.65 0.87 14.12
C VAL A 18 -0.25 -0.57 14.45
N LEU A 19 0.79 -0.76 15.26
CA LEU A 19 1.32 -2.06 15.65
C LEU A 19 0.25 -3.01 16.21
N PRO A 20 -0.66 -2.57 17.11
CA PRO A 20 -1.72 -3.44 17.62
C PRO A 20 -2.66 -3.94 16.53
N SER A 21 -2.90 -3.13 15.49
CA SER A 21 -3.74 -3.53 14.37
C SER A 21 -3.04 -4.56 13.49
N ILE A 22 -1.72 -4.42 13.28
CA ILE A 22 -0.92 -5.39 12.52
C ILE A 22 -0.86 -6.73 13.28
N GLN A 23 -0.55 -6.69 14.57
CA GLN A 23 -0.40 -7.88 15.41
C GLN A 23 -1.71 -8.61 15.69
N ALA A 24 -2.87 -8.00 15.40
CA ALA A 24 -4.16 -8.66 15.48
C ALA A 24 -4.36 -9.75 14.40
N PHE A 25 -3.48 -9.83 13.41
CA PHE A 25 -3.49 -10.86 12.38
C PHE A 25 -2.39 -11.90 12.63
N SER A 26 -2.64 -13.17 12.29
CA SER A 26 -1.69 -14.27 12.50
C SER A 26 -0.48 -14.23 11.57
N ASN A 27 -0.63 -13.70 10.36
CA ASN A 27 0.45 -13.61 9.36
C ASN A 27 0.21 -12.40 8.43
N PRO A 28 0.40 -11.17 8.93
CA PRO A 28 -0.02 -9.96 8.22
C PRO A 28 0.88 -9.66 7.02
N SER A 29 0.26 -9.30 5.90
CA SER A 29 0.92 -8.67 4.76
C SER A 29 0.54 -7.20 4.68
N VAL A 30 1.53 -6.31 4.56
CA VAL A 30 1.32 -4.85 4.63
C VAL A 30 1.65 -4.19 3.29
N LEU A 31 0.80 -3.24 2.89
CA LEU A 31 1.06 -2.32 1.79
C LEU A 31 1.18 -0.90 2.35
N ASP A 32 2.33 -0.27 2.18
CA ASP A 32 2.63 1.10 2.61
C ASP A 32 2.74 2.02 1.39
N ILE A 33 1.66 2.77 1.13
CA ILE A 33 1.61 3.77 0.05
C ILE A 33 2.16 5.08 0.60
N GLY A 34 3.17 5.63 -0.06
CA GLY A 34 3.93 6.80 0.36
C GLY A 34 5.04 6.45 1.35
N CYS A 35 5.65 5.26 1.25
CA CYS A 35 6.65 4.76 2.22
C CYS A 35 7.87 5.68 2.43
N GLY A 36 8.03 6.71 1.59
CA GLY A 36 9.12 7.67 1.65
C GLY A 36 10.44 7.07 1.19
N TRP A 37 11.48 7.90 1.26
CA TRP A 37 12.81 7.62 0.72
C TRP A 37 13.66 6.63 1.55
N GLU A 38 13.24 6.34 2.78
CA GLU A 38 13.93 5.41 3.68
C GLU A 38 13.08 4.20 4.07
N ALA A 39 11.79 4.15 3.68
CA ALA A 39 10.88 3.08 4.07
C ALA A 39 10.91 2.74 5.58
N ARG A 40 11.15 3.74 6.45
CA ARG A 40 11.44 3.53 7.89
C ARG A 40 10.36 2.72 8.60
N LEU A 41 9.09 2.98 8.30
CA LEU A 41 7.98 2.24 8.89
C LEU A 41 8.05 0.75 8.52
N LEU A 42 8.28 0.43 7.24
CA LEU A 42 8.37 -0.96 6.77
C LEU A 42 9.49 -1.71 7.49
N HIS A 43 10.65 -1.07 7.70
CA HIS A 43 11.74 -1.64 8.49
C HIS A 43 11.36 -1.85 9.95
N GLU A 44 10.70 -0.89 10.58
CA GLU A 44 10.28 -0.99 11.98
C GLU A 44 9.25 -2.09 12.21
N ILE A 45 8.35 -2.33 11.24
CA ILE A 45 7.31 -3.37 11.36
C ILE A 45 7.73 -4.74 10.80
N GLU A 46 8.86 -4.83 10.11
CA GLU A 46 9.37 -6.07 9.47
C GLU A 46 9.33 -7.31 10.39
N PRO A 47 9.70 -7.23 11.68
CA PRO A 47 9.64 -8.39 12.58
C PRO A 47 8.23 -8.91 12.84
N TYR A 48 7.20 -8.07 12.65
CA TYR A 48 5.81 -8.38 12.98
C TYR A 48 4.98 -8.78 11.77
N ILE A 49 5.56 -8.77 10.57
CA ILE A 49 4.85 -9.04 9.31
C ILE A 49 5.42 -10.26 8.58
N ALA A 50 4.55 -10.89 7.80
CA ALA A 50 4.89 -11.95 6.87
C ALA A 50 5.59 -11.39 5.63
N SER A 51 5.02 -10.32 5.07
CA SER A 51 5.55 -9.60 3.92
C SER A 51 5.10 -8.15 3.88
N GLY A 52 5.91 -7.28 3.29
CA GLY A 52 5.66 -5.85 3.19
C GLY A 52 5.96 -5.33 1.79
N VAL A 53 5.07 -4.49 1.26
CA VAL A 53 5.26 -3.79 -0.01
C VAL A 53 5.20 -2.29 0.21
N GLY A 54 6.22 -1.55 -0.21
CA GLY A 54 6.22 -0.08 -0.21
C GLY A 54 6.09 0.49 -1.61
N ILE A 55 5.28 1.54 -1.77
CA ILE A 55 5.14 2.25 -3.05
C ILE A 55 5.29 3.74 -2.80
N ASP A 56 6.30 4.37 -3.39
CA ASP A 56 6.50 5.83 -3.33
C ASP A 56 7.34 6.24 -4.54
N PHE A 57 7.14 7.44 -5.08
CA PHE A 57 7.97 7.93 -6.20
C PHE A 57 9.45 8.06 -5.81
N LYS A 58 9.74 8.28 -4.52
CA LYS A 58 11.08 8.33 -3.93
C LYS A 58 11.48 7.02 -3.23
N ALA A 59 10.71 5.95 -3.35
CA ALA A 59 11.01 4.71 -2.63
C ALA A 59 12.44 4.22 -2.93
N PRO A 60 13.20 3.81 -1.90
CA PRO A 60 14.48 3.16 -2.11
C PRO A 60 14.26 1.81 -2.79
N GLU A 61 15.27 1.22 -3.42
CA GLU A 61 15.18 -0.15 -3.92
C GLU A 61 15.47 -1.14 -2.78
N ILE A 62 14.43 -1.78 -2.26
CA ILE A 62 14.49 -2.82 -1.23
C ILE A 62 13.93 -4.09 -1.86
N ARG A 63 14.73 -5.15 -1.84
CA ARG A 63 14.33 -6.49 -2.26
C ARG A 63 14.91 -7.50 -1.28
N THR A 64 14.25 -7.67 -0.14
CA THR A 64 14.55 -8.74 0.81
C THR A 64 13.54 -9.88 0.64
N GLU A 65 13.65 -10.94 1.43
CA GLU A 65 12.66 -12.04 1.42
C GLU A 65 11.27 -11.58 1.87
N LYS A 66 11.20 -10.56 2.73
CA LYS A 66 9.96 -10.05 3.29
C LYS A 66 9.52 -8.72 2.69
N LEU A 67 10.46 -7.82 2.40
CA LEU A 67 10.17 -6.44 2.01
C LEU A 67 10.52 -6.20 0.54
N HIS A 68 9.56 -5.60 -0.17
CA HIS A 68 9.74 -5.12 -1.53
C HIS A 68 9.28 -3.67 -1.65
N THR A 69 10.05 -2.84 -2.31
CA THR A 69 9.63 -1.46 -2.60
C THR A 69 9.66 -1.17 -4.08
N PHE A 70 8.74 -0.31 -4.52
CA PHE A 70 8.59 0.09 -5.91
C PHE A 70 8.60 1.61 -5.99
N SER A 71 9.53 2.15 -6.79
CA SER A 71 9.43 3.52 -7.24
C SER A 71 8.36 3.61 -8.32
N TYR A 72 7.26 4.30 -8.01
CA TYR A 72 6.14 4.44 -8.94
C TYR A 72 5.51 5.83 -8.85
N PHE A 73 5.21 6.41 -10.00
CA PHE A 73 4.48 7.67 -10.13
C PHE A 73 3.05 7.38 -10.58
N PHE A 74 2.07 7.81 -9.79
CA PHE A 74 0.67 7.65 -10.15
C PHE A 74 0.27 8.69 -11.21
N GLU A 75 -0.04 8.23 -12.42
CA GLU A 75 -0.61 9.08 -13.45
C GLU A 75 -2.06 9.45 -13.10
N ALA A 76 -2.41 10.72 -13.33
CA ALA A 76 -3.79 11.14 -13.20
C ALA A 76 -4.62 10.43 -14.29
N LYS A 77 -5.77 9.85 -13.91
CA LYS A 77 -6.74 9.43 -14.92
C LYS A 77 -7.13 10.64 -15.75
N GLU A 78 -6.95 10.56 -17.07
CA GLU A 78 -7.51 11.54 -17.98
C GLU A 78 -8.99 11.72 -17.64
N LYS A 79 -9.36 12.95 -17.27
CA LYS A 79 -10.77 13.32 -17.26
C LYS A 79 -11.15 13.30 -18.73
N GLY A 80 -11.75 12.21 -19.19
CA GLY A 80 -12.29 12.12 -20.52
C GLY A 80 -13.08 13.40 -20.78
N VAL A 81 -12.55 14.24 -21.67
CA VAL A 81 -13.34 15.28 -22.31
C VAL A 81 -14.41 14.49 -23.04
N ILE A 82 -15.60 14.44 -22.45
CA ILE A 82 -16.80 14.04 -23.15
C ILE A 82 -17.03 15.10 -24.22
N ASP A 83 -16.35 14.95 -25.35
CA ASP A 83 -16.78 15.59 -26.58
C ASP A 83 -18.16 15.03 -26.87
N SER A 84 -19.15 15.90 -26.73
CA SER A 84 -20.58 15.63 -26.86
C SER A 84 -20.96 15.42 -28.33
N SER A 85 -20.31 14.47 -29.01
CA SER A 85 -20.55 14.22 -30.43
C SER A 85 -20.28 12.79 -30.88
N LEU A 86 -20.43 11.78 -30.00
CA LEU A 86 -20.69 10.41 -30.45
C LEU A 86 -21.52 9.62 -29.42
N ALA A 87 -22.78 10.00 -29.29
CA ALA A 87 -23.78 9.10 -28.74
C ALA A 87 -24.05 7.99 -29.76
N LYS A 88 -23.93 6.73 -29.29
CA LYS A 88 -24.10 5.40 -29.95
C LYS A 88 -22.73 4.70 -30.06
N THR A 89 -22.48 3.55 -29.45
CA THR A 89 -23.32 2.35 -29.36
C THR A 89 -22.67 1.38 -28.37
N GLY A 90 -23.45 0.57 -27.66
CA GLY A 90 -22.97 -0.72 -27.15
C GLY A 90 -22.96 -0.87 -25.63
N GLY A 91 -24.07 -1.39 -25.10
CA GLY A 91 -24.04 -2.09 -23.82
C GLY A 91 -23.24 -3.39 -23.91
N GLY A 92 -22.77 -3.88 -22.77
CA GLY A 92 -22.05 -5.15 -22.69
C GLY A 92 -21.58 -5.45 -21.28
N GLY A 93 -22.50 -5.93 -20.45
CA GLY A 93 -22.15 -6.65 -19.22
C GLY A 93 -21.40 -7.93 -19.58
N GLY A 94 -20.07 -7.87 -19.58
CA GLY A 94 -19.21 -9.03 -19.79
C GLY A 94 -18.97 -9.76 -18.48
N GLN A 95 -19.69 -10.87 -18.26
CA GLN A 95 -19.29 -11.89 -17.29
C GLN A 95 -17.89 -12.39 -17.65
N ARG A 96 -16.88 -12.07 -16.85
CA ARG A 96 -15.60 -12.77 -16.93
C ARG A 96 -15.73 -14.09 -16.17
N SER A 97 -15.65 -15.18 -16.92
CA SER A 97 -15.50 -16.54 -16.42
C SER A 97 -14.35 -16.63 -15.42
N ARG A 98 -14.64 -17.14 -14.22
CA ARG A 98 -13.64 -17.47 -13.19
C ARG A 98 -12.68 -18.55 -13.75
N PRO A 99 -11.36 -18.33 -13.74
CA PRO A 99 -10.45 -19.47 -13.79
C PRO A 99 -10.54 -20.20 -12.45
N THR A 100 -10.98 -21.46 -12.49
CA THR A 100 -10.84 -22.40 -11.40
C THR A 100 -9.38 -22.84 -11.32
N SER A 101 -8.55 -22.06 -10.64
CA SER A 101 -7.34 -22.60 -10.04
C SER A 101 -7.43 -22.35 -8.54
N SER A 102 -7.33 -23.45 -7.80
CA SER A 102 -7.24 -23.51 -6.35
C SER A 102 -5.93 -22.87 -5.91
N ALA A 103 -5.86 -21.55 -5.92
CA ALA A 103 -4.93 -20.79 -5.12
C ALA A 103 -5.70 -20.32 -3.91
N THR A 104 -5.38 -20.88 -2.75
CA THR A 104 -5.87 -20.42 -1.45
C THR A 104 -5.56 -18.93 -1.36
N CYS A 105 -6.54 -18.07 -1.58
CA CYS A 105 -6.36 -16.64 -1.38
C CYS A 105 -5.98 -16.44 0.09
N PRO A 106 -4.84 -15.82 0.41
CA PRO A 106 -4.59 -15.42 1.78
C PRO A 106 -5.72 -14.49 2.20
N SER A 107 -6.09 -14.61 3.47
CA SER A 107 -7.18 -13.93 4.17
C SER A 107 -7.44 -12.49 3.68
N PRO A 108 -8.68 -12.00 3.72
CA PRO A 108 -9.03 -10.66 3.22
C PRO A 108 -8.08 -9.60 3.80
N MET A 109 -7.31 -8.97 2.92
CA MET A 109 -6.43 -7.85 3.28
C MET A 109 -7.31 -6.71 3.79
N LYS A 110 -7.30 -6.48 5.10
CA LYS A 110 -7.88 -5.26 5.66
C LYS A 110 -6.91 -4.12 5.34
N ALA A 111 -7.35 -3.20 4.49
CA ALA A 111 -6.59 -1.99 4.17
C ALA A 111 -6.51 -1.12 5.43
N LEU A 112 -5.36 -1.13 6.09
CA LEU A 112 -5.09 -0.22 7.19
C LEU A 112 -4.60 1.10 6.59
N ARG A 113 -5.49 2.11 6.57
CA ARG A 113 -5.16 3.45 6.11
C ARG A 113 -4.28 4.12 7.16
N LEU A 114 -2.97 3.92 7.07
CA LEU A 114 -2.03 4.76 7.79
C LEU A 114 -2.12 6.17 7.20
N LEU A 115 -2.63 7.13 7.98
CA LEU A 115 -2.40 8.53 7.67
C LEU A 115 -0.89 8.77 7.77
N GLN A 116 -0.24 8.87 6.63
CA GLN A 116 1.09 9.42 6.56
C GLN A 116 0.98 10.95 6.65
N CYS A 117 1.48 11.51 7.74
CA CYS A 117 1.85 12.92 7.83
C CYS A 117 3.27 13.09 7.27
#